data_AF-A0A0F9DEX9-F1
#
_entry.id   AF-A0A0F9DEX9-F1
#
_cell.length_a   1.000
_cell.length_b   1.000
_cell.length_c   1.000
_cell.angle_alpha   90.00
_cell.angle_beta   90.00
_cell.angle_gamma   90.00
#
_symmetry.space_group_name_H-M   'P 1'
#
loop_
_entity.id
_entity.type
_entity.pdbx_description
1 polymer ?
#
loop_
_entity_poly.entity_id
_entity_poly.type
_entity_poly.pdbx_seq_one_letter_code
_entity_poly.pdbx_strand_id
1 'polypeptide(L)'
;MIVDTHAHLDFPDYQDDVDEVIKRAEEAGVEYFINVGVNVKSSIKSVELAKRYSRIHASVAIHPHDASNVSKEDWSQLEALSRQDKVVAIGETGLDYYRNRSKKDDQKRLFRQHIELAMKEYLPIIIHNRDASSDCLEIVRSYNGRIKGVVHCFSGSKEVAKEFLKLGFYISFAGPVRFP
;
A
#
# COMPACT_ATOMS: atom_id res chain seq x y z
N MET A 1 -3.98 12.74 -18.27
CA MET A 1 -4.28 11.87 -17.13
C MET A 1 -3.04 11.27 -16.51
N ILE A 2 -2.61 11.87 -15.39
CA ILE A 2 -1.63 11.30 -14.46
C ILE A 2 -2.39 10.81 -13.23
N VAL A 3 -2.01 9.64 -12.71
CA VAL A 3 -2.53 9.10 -11.45
C VAL A 3 -1.35 8.91 -10.51
N ASP A 4 -1.41 9.53 -9.34
CA ASP A 4 -0.48 9.20 -8.26
C ASP A 4 -1.02 7.97 -7.51
N THR A 5 -0.41 6.82 -7.77
CA THR A 5 -0.85 5.54 -7.22
C THR A 5 -0.44 5.32 -5.77
N HIS A 6 0.36 6.23 -5.17
CA HIS A 6 0.89 6.03 -3.82
C HIS A 6 1.28 7.36 -3.15
N ALA A 7 0.28 8.03 -2.56
CA ALA A 7 0.47 9.26 -1.80
C ALA A 7 0.21 9.05 -0.30
N HIS A 8 0.76 9.94 0.52
CA HIS A 8 0.52 10.00 1.98
C HIS A 8 0.14 11.44 2.38
N LEU A 9 -0.95 11.94 1.83
CA LEU A 9 -1.50 13.29 2.09
C LEU A 9 -2.04 13.45 3.53
N ASP A 10 -2.19 12.35 4.28
CA ASP A 10 -2.62 12.34 5.68
C ASP A 10 -1.49 12.52 6.70
N PHE A 11 -0.24 12.57 6.21
CA PHE A 11 0.95 12.70 7.06
C PHE A 11 1.07 14.11 7.66
N PRO A 12 1.75 14.22 8.82
CA PRO A 12 1.88 15.50 9.53
C PRO A 12 2.48 16.63 8.69
N ASP A 13 3.34 16.30 7.71
CA ASP A 13 3.98 17.26 6.82
C ASP A 13 2.99 18.11 6.00
N TYR A 14 1.77 17.62 5.78
CA TYR A 14 0.73 18.30 5.02
C TYR A 14 -0.47 18.75 5.87
N GLN A 15 -0.42 18.58 7.19
CA GLN A 15 -1.58 18.83 8.06
C GLN A 15 -2.12 20.26 7.97
N ASP A 16 -1.25 21.22 7.65
CA ASP A 16 -1.55 22.65 7.62
C ASP A 16 -1.87 23.17 6.20
N ASP A 17 -1.57 22.40 5.14
CA ASP A 17 -1.72 22.85 3.74
C ASP A 17 -2.19 21.76 2.76
N VAL A 18 -2.80 20.67 3.24
CA VAL A 18 -3.20 19.52 2.38
C VAL A 18 -4.10 19.93 1.22
N ASP A 19 -4.98 20.92 1.42
CA ASP A 19 -5.91 21.40 0.39
C ASP A 19 -5.13 22.10 -0.73
N GLU A 20 -4.14 22.90 -0.37
CA GLU A 20 -3.23 23.60 -1.28
C GLU A 20 -2.29 22.62 -1.99
N VAL A 21 -1.81 21.58 -1.32
CA VAL A 21 -1.01 20.50 -1.93
C VAL A 21 -1.81 19.79 -3.03
N ILE A 22 -3.05 19.39 -2.72
CA ILE A 22 -3.94 18.73 -3.67
C ILE A 22 -4.18 19.64 -4.87
N LYS A 23 -4.51 20.92 -4.63
CA LYS A 23 -4.73 21.90 -5.70
C LYS A 23 -3.50 22.05 -6.60
N ARG A 24 -2.30 22.19 -6.03
CA ARG A 24 -1.05 22.30 -6.82
C ARG A 24 -0.82 21.04 -7.67
N ALA A 25 -1.10 19.86 -7.13
CA ALA A 25 -0.96 18.61 -7.86
C ALA A 25 -1.98 18.50 -9.00
N GLU A 26 -3.22 18.95 -8.80
CA GLU A 26 -4.24 19.04 -9.86
C GLU A 26 -3.85 20.02 -10.97
N GLU A 27 -3.34 21.20 -10.60
CA GLU A 27 -2.82 22.20 -11.55
C GLU A 27 -1.62 21.67 -12.35
N ALA A 28 -0.82 20.76 -11.75
CA ALA A 28 0.26 20.05 -12.42
C ALA A 28 -0.20 18.86 -13.28
N GLY A 29 -1.51 18.58 -13.34
CA GLY A 29 -2.09 17.55 -14.18
C GLY A 29 -2.28 16.17 -13.53
N VAL A 30 -2.14 16.06 -12.20
CA VAL A 30 -2.51 14.85 -11.45
C VAL A 30 -4.03 14.83 -11.28
N GLU A 31 -4.68 13.85 -11.89
CA GLU A 31 -6.15 13.77 -11.94
C GLU A 31 -6.73 12.88 -10.84
N TYR A 32 -5.98 11.89 -10.36
CA TYR A 32 -6.41 10.97 -9.31
C TYR A 32 -5.26 10.61 -8.37
N PHE A 33 -5.62 10.32 -7.12
CA PHE A 33 -4.70 9.89 -6.07
C PHE A 33 -5.19 8.60 -5.43
N ILE A 34 -4.27 7.72 -5.05
CA ILE A 34 -4.51 6.68 -4.05
C ILE A 34 -3.73 7.09 -2.80
N ASN A 35 -4.44 7.54 -1.77
CA ASN A 35 -3.87 7.84 -0.47
C ASN A 35 -3.73 6.57 0.35
N VAL A 36 -2.52 6.26 0.79
CA VAL A 36 -2.16 4.96 1.34
C VAL A 36 -2.02 5.04 2.85
N GLY A 37 -2.89 4.32 3.55
CA GLY A 37 -2.77 4.10 4.99
C GLY A 37 -1.65 3.12 5.32
N VAL A 38 -0.92 3.40 6.40
CA VAL A 38 0.19 2.57 6.90
C VAL A 38 -0.09 1.96 8.27
N ASN A 39 -1.20 2.34 8.90
CA ASN A 39 -1.76 1.77 10.13
C ASN A 39 -3.25 2.15 10.21
N VAL A 40 -3.95 1.72 11.26
CA VAL A 40 -5.39 1.99 11.42
C VAL A 40 -5.70 3.49 11.44
N LYS A 41 -4.93 4.29 12.19
CA LYS A 41 -5.15 5.74 12.30
C LYS A 41 -4.97 6.46 10.95
N SER A 42 -3.91 6.16 10.21
CA SER A 42 -3.69 6.73 8.87
C SER A 42 -4.68 6.20 7.84
N SER A 43 -5.13 4.95 7.98
CA SER A 43 -6.18 4.37 7.14
C SER A 43 -7.53 5.09 7.34
N ILE A 44 -7.90 5.42 8.58
CA ILE A 44 -9.10 6.25 8.87
C ILE A 44 -8.99 7.60 8.16
N LYS A 45 -7.87 8.31 8.34
CA LYS A 45 -7.64 9.61 7.69
C LYS A 45 -7.66 9.51 6.16
N SER A 46 -7.10 8.44 5.59
CA SER A 46 -7.11 8.19 4.15
C SER A 46 -8.55 8.05 3.62
N VAL A 47 -9.40 7.33 4.35
CA VAL A 47 -10.83 7.20 4.03
C VAL A 47 -11.55 8.53 4.17
N GLU A 48 -11.24 9.32 5.20
CA GLU A 48 -11.80 10.68 5.38
C GLU A 48 -11.44 11.61 4.22
N LEU A 49 -10.17 11.59 3.78
CA LEU A 49 -9.72 12.34 2.59
C LEU A 49 -10.46 11.88 1.33
N ALA A 50 -10.62 10.57 1.13
CA ALA A 50 -11.35 10.03 -0.01
C ALA A 50 -12.83 10.43 -0.01
N LYS A 51 -13.46 10.59 1.17
CA LYS A 51 -14.83 11.11 1.30
C LYS A 51 -14.92 12.60 0.98
N ARG A 52 -13.90 13.38 1.36
CA ARG A 52 -13.84 14.84 1.14
C ARG A 52 -13.56 15.20 -0.32
N TYR A 53 -12.71 14.43 -1.00
CA TYR A 53 -12.22 14.76 -2.34
C TYR A 53 -12.60 13.69 -3.37
N SER A 54 -13.39 14.05 -4.38
CA SER A 54 -13.89 13.11 -5.40
C SER A 54 -12.78 12.37 -6.15
N ARG A 55 -11.60 12.99 -6.33
CA ARG A 55 -10.43 12.45 -7.04
C ARG A 55 -9.49 11.60 -6.19
N ILE A 56 -9.67 11.58 -4.87
CA ILE A 56 -8.83 10.80 -3.96
C ILE A 56 -9.52 9.48 -3.63
N HIS A 57 -8.81 8.38 -3.78
CA HIS A 57 -9.20 7.06 -3.31
C HIS A 57 -8.29 6.64 -2.15
N ALA A 58 -8.73 5.67 -1.37
CA ALA A 58 -7.98 5.20 -0.21
C ALA A 58 -7.46 3.78 -0.40
N SER A 59 -6.33 3.49 0.22
CA SER A 59 -5.86 2.14 0.51
C SER A 59 -5.70 2.01 2.02
N VAL A 60 -6.02 0.83 2.56
CA VAL A 60 -5.98 0.59 4.01
C VAL A 60 -5.14 -0.65 4.31
N ALA A 61 -4.24 -0.55 5.28
CA ALA A 61 -3.47 -1.67 5.82
C ALA A 61 -2.72 -1.28 7.10
N ILE A 62 -1.96 -2.24 7.60
CA ILE A 62 -0.90 -2.04 8.60
C ILE A 62 0.44 -2.40 7.95
N HIS A 63 1.36 -1.43 7.95
CA HIS A 63 2.67 -1.53 7.34
C HIS A 63 3.55 -2.58 8.05
N PRO A 64 4.47 -3.28 7.37
CA PRO A 64 5.35 -4.28 7.99
C PRO A 64 6.14 -3.79 9.21
N HIS A 65 6.35 -2.48 9.36
CA HIS A 65 7.02 -1.94 10.54
C HIS A 65 6.25 -2.18 11.84
N ASP A 66 4.92 -2.25 11.77
CA ASP A 66 4.03 -2.36 12.93
C ASP A 66 3.49 -3.80 13.12
N ALA A 67 3.98 -4.77 12.34
CA ALA A 67 3.43 -6.12 12.28
C ALA A 67 3.46 -6.91 13.60
N SER A 68 4.40 -6.61 14.50
CA SER A 68 4.50 -7.28 15.80
C SER A 68 3.46 -6.80 16.82
N ASN A 69 2.77 -5.68 16.57
CA ASN A 69 1.89 -5.02 17.56
C ASN A 69 0.43 -4.91 17.10
N VAL A 70 -0.02 -5.79 16.20
CA VAL A 70 -1.40 -5.77 15.70
C VAL A 70 -2.35 -6.43 16.71
N SER A 71 -3.25 -5.65 17.28
CA SER A 71 -4.32 -6.17 18.14
C SER A 71 -5.50 -6.70 17.32
N LYS A 72 -6.40 -7.45 17.97
CA LYS A 72 -7.66 -7.88 17.35
C LYS A 72 -8.57 -6.70 16.99
N GLU A 73 -8.52 -5.64 17.79
CA GLU A 73 -9.28 -4.42 17.54
C GLU A 73 -8.77 -3.72 16.28
N ASP A 74 -7.45 -3.60 16.14
CA ASP A 74 -6.82 -3.00 14.94
C ASP A 74 -7.25 -3.73 13.67
N TRP A 75 -7.23 -5.07 13.71
CA TRP A 75 -7.65 -5.90 12.58
C TRP A 75 -9.15 -5.74 12.26
N SER A 76 -10.01 -5.73 13.27
CA SER A 76 -11.45 -5.54 13.11
C SER A 76 -11.77 -4.17 12.48
N GLN A 77 -11.10 -3.11 12.93
CA GLN A 77 -11.24 -1.78 12.34
C GLN A 77 -10.76 -1.75 10.89
N LEU A 78 -9.64 -2.41 10.60
CA LEU A 78 -9.13 -2.50 9.23
C LEU A 78 -10.12 -3.22 8.29
N GLU A 79 -10.71 -4.34 8.71
CA GLU A 79 -11.75 -5.05 7.93
C GLU A 79 -13.01 -4.22 7.72
N ALA A 80 -13.37 -3.35 8.67
CA ALA A 80 -14.49 -2.43 8.51
C ALA A 80 -14.16 -1.30 7.53
N LEU A 81 -12.93 -0.79 7.58
CA LEU A 81 -12.44 0.24 6.67
C LEU A 81 -12.34 -0.27 5.23
N SER A 82 -11.92 -1.52 5.00
CA SER A 82 -11.79 -2.08 3.65
C SER A 82 -13.09 -2.15 2.85
N ARG A 83 -14.24 -2.01 3.52
CA ARG A 83 -15.58 -1.99 2.91
C ARG A 83 -16.14 -0.58 2.68
N GLN A 84 -15.39 0.45 3.06
CA GLN A 84 -15.82 1.83 2.85
C GLN A 84 -15.78 2.17 1.36
N ASP A 85 -16.69 3.06 0.94
CA ASP A 85 -16.68 3.58 -0.42
C ASP A 85 -15.33 4.24 -0.74
N LYS A 86 -14.89 4.09 -1.99
CA LYS A 86 -13.61 4.55 -2.51
C LYS A 86 -12.35 3.97 -1.86
N VAL A 87 -12.46 2.92 -1.05
CA VAL A 87 -11.31 2.07 -0.74
C VAL A 87 -11.08 1.12 -1.91
N VAL A 88 -9.91 1.25 -2.54
CA VAL A 88 -9.60 0.59 -3.82
C VAL A 88 -8.47 -0.43 -3.74
N ALA A 89 -7.82 -0.56 -2.58
CA ALA A 89 -6.75 -1.53 -2.36
C ALA A 89 -6.55 -1.84 -0.88
N ILE A 90 -5.92 -2.99 -0.62
CA ILE A 90 -5.32 -3.30 0.68
C ILE A 90 -3.82 -3.01 0.61
N GLY A 91 -3.38 -2.06 1.42
CA GLY A 91 -1.99 -1.63 1.48
C GLY A 91 -1.84 -0.26 2.14
N GLU A 92 -0.66 0.10 2.61
CA GLU A 92 0.60 -0.58 2.32
C GLU A 92 0.88 -1.80 3.21
N THR A 93 1.16 -2.94 2.58
CA THR A 93 1.47 -4.21 3.24
C THR A 93 2.68 -4.87 2.59
N GLY A 94 3.32 -5.85 3.20
CA GLY A 94 4.47 -6.55 2.60
C GLY A 94 5.57 -6.81 3.60
N LEU A 95 6.84 -6.67 3.19
CA LEU A 95 8.01 -7.02 3.99
C LEU A 95 9.11 -5.94 3.91
N ASP A 96 9.67 -5.61 5.07
CA ASP A 96 10.83 -4.72 5.21
C ASP A 96 11.89 -5.36 6.11
N TYR A 97 12.91 -5.96 5.48
CA TYR A 97 14.03 -6.59 6.18
C TYR A 97 15.22 -5.65 6.35
N TYR A 98 15.18 -4.48 5.72
CA TYR A 98 16.20 -3.46 5.87
C TYR A 98 16.02 -2.71 7.21
N ARG A 99 14.81 -2.19 7.47
CA ARG A 99 14.50 -1.52 8.74
C ARG A 99 14.19 -2.53 9.84
N ASN A 100 13.59 -3.68 9.48
CA ASN A 100 13.34 -4.83 10.35
C ASN A 100 12.75 -4.46 11.74
N ARG A 101 11.80 -3.52 11.76
CA ARG A 101 11.18 -2.98 12.99
C ARG A 101 10.21 -3.94 13.68
N SER A 102 9.71 -4.92 12.94
CA SER A 102 8.92 -6.04 13.44
C SER A 102 9.57 -7.36 13.04
N LYS A 103 9.31 -8.44 13.80
CA LYS A 103 9.90 -9.77 13.52
C LYS A 103 9.48 -10.25 12.14
N LYS A 104 10.39 -10.89 11.40
CA LYS A 104 10.12 -11.38 10.03
C LYS A 104 8.88 -12.26 9.97
N ASP A 105 8.69 -13.16 10.93
CA ASP A 105 7.52 -14.04 10.96
C ASP A 105 6.21 -13.29 11.21
N ASP A 106 6.24 -12.21 12.00
CA ASP A 106 5.08 -11.34 12.19
C ASP A 106 4.75 -10.58 10.90
N GLN A 107 5.75 -10.05 10.19
CA GLN A 107 5.57 -9.41 8.89
C GLN A 107 4.98 -10.40 7.87
N LYS A 108 5.54 -11.61 7.77
CA LYS A 108 5.07 -12.68 6.87
C LYS A 108 3.65 -13.12 7.19
N ARG A 109 3.28 -13.22 8.48
CA ARG A 109 1.92 -13.55 8.90
C ARG A 109 0.96 -12.43 8.50
N LEU A 110 1.27 -11.19 8.85
CA LEU A 110 0.43 -10.04 8.57
C LEU A 110 0.26 -9.80 7.06
N PHE A 111 1.32 -10.02 6.26
CA PHE A 111 1.23 -9.91 4.81
C PHE A 111 0.24 -10.93 4.22
N ARG A 112 0.29 -12.20 4.67
CA ARG A 112 -0.69 -13.22 4.27
C ARG A 112 -2.12 -12.86 4.66
N GLN A 113 -2.32 -12.36 5.88
CA GLN A 113 -3.64 -11.92 6.35
C GLN A 113 -4.20 -10.78 5.48
N HIS A 114 -3.37 -9.80 5.09
CA HIS A 114 -3.78 -8.75 4.17
C HIS A 114 -4.12 -9.27 2.77
N ILE A 115 -3.38 -10.25 2.24
CA ILE A 115 -3.71 -10.89 0.96
C ILE A 115 -5.07 -11.59 1.05
N GLU A 116 -5.33 -12.32 2.13
CA GLU A 116 -6.61 -12.99 2.37
C GLU A 116 -7.76 -11.99 2.49
N LEU A 117 -7.57 -10.87 3.18
CA LEU A 117 -8.54 -9.78 3.24
C LEU A 117 -8.79 -9.17 1.86
N ALA A 118 -7.74 -8.89 1.10
CA ALA A 118 -7.84 -8.34 -0.25
C ALA A 118 -8.65 -9.28 -1.16
N MET A 119 -8.39 -10.59 -1.10
CA MET A 119 -9.16 -11.58 -1.84
C MET A 119 -10.63 -11.64 -1.40
N LYS A 120 -10.91 -11.58 -0.09
CA LYS A 120 -12.27 -11.59 0.47
C LYS A 120 -13.09 -10.39 0.00
N GLU A 121 -12.47 -9.22 -0.06
CA GLU A 121 -13.14 -7.96 -0.43
C GLU A 121 -12.97 -7.61 -1.92
N TYR A 122 -12.39 -8.53 -2.72
CA TYR A 122 -12.13 -8.35 -4.16
C TYR A 122 -11.27 -7.11 -4.50
N LEU A 123 -10.33 -6.79 -3.63
CA LEU A 123 -9.39 -5.67 -3.77
C LEU A 123 -8.00 -6.14 -4.22
N PRO A 124 -7.26 -5.33 -5.00
CA PRO A 124 -5.83 -5.54 -5.23
C PRO A 124 -5.00 -5.20 -3.98
N ILE A 125 -3.72 -5.58 -3.99
CA ILE A 125 -2.76 -5.23 -2.93
C ILE A 125 -1.72 -4.19 -3.38
N ILE A 126 -1.25 -3.36 -2.44
CA ILE A 126 -0.09 -2.48 -2.60
C ILE A 126 1.05 -3.02 -1.73
N ILE A 127 2.08 -3.54 -2.38
CA ILE A 127 3.19 -4.26 -1.75
C ILE A 127 4.37 -3.33 -1.49
N HIS A 128 4.74 -3.16 -0.22
CA HIS A 128 6.06 -2.75 0.23
C HIS A 128 7.02 -3.92 0.17
N ASN A 129 8.16 -3.74 -0.49
CA ASN A 129 9.20 -4.76 -0.53
C ASN A 129 10.57 -4.12 -0.42
N ARG A 130 11.27 -4.38 0.68
CA ARG A 130 12.65 -3.92 0.88
C ARG A 130 13.52 -5.01 1.49
N ASP A 131 14.58 -5.38 0.77
CA ASP A 131 15.51 -6.48 1.09
C ASP A 131 14.83 -7.83 1.41
N ALA A 132 13.62 -8.03 0.88
CA ALA A 132 12.74 -9.16 1.20
C ALA A 132 12.13 -9.83 -0.05
N SER A 133 12.68 -9.55 -1.24
CA SER A 133 12.09 -9.96 -2.53
C SER A 133 11.82 -11.45 -2.65
N SER A 134 12.71 -12.30 -2.13
CA SER A 134 12.55 -13.77 -2.19
C SER A 134 11.29 -14.21 -1.41
N ASP A 135 11.14 -13.74 -0.18
CA ASP A 135 10.01 -14.09 0.68
C ASP A 135 8.71 -13.45 0.18
N CYS A 136 8.76 -12.22 -0.32
CA CYS A 136 7.62 -11.58 -0.96
C CYS A 136 7.11 -12.42 -2.15
N LEU A 137 8.02 -12.84 -3.05
CA LEU A 137 7.70 -13.66 -4.22
C LEU A 137 7.15 -15.03 -3.83
N GLU A 138 7.75 -15.69 -2.84
CA GLU A 138 7.28 -16.98 -2.33
C GLU A 138 5.83 -16.86 -1.83
N ILE A 139 5.55 -15.85 -1.02
CA ILE A 139 4.22 -15.61 -0.47
C ILE A 139 3.21 -15.34 -1.58
N VAL A 140 3.43 -14.38 -2.47
CA VAL A 140 2.43 -14.07 -3.50
C VAL A 140 2.24 -15.22 -4.50
N ARG A 141 3.29 -16.01 -4.76
CA ARG A 141 3.22 -17.20 -5.62
C ARG A 141 2.34 -18.29 -5.01
N SER A 142 2.31 -18.45 -3.68
CA SER A 142 1.46 -19.45 -3.03
C SER A 142 -0.04 -19.21 -3.21
N TYR A 143 -0.43 -18.01 -3.64
CA TYR A 143 -1.82 -17.68 -3.98
C TYR A 143 -2.20 -18.02 -5.42
N ASN A 144 -1.29 -18.56 -6.24
CA ASN A 144 -1.54 -19.09 -7.59
C ASN A 144 -2.26 -18.09 -8.52
N GLY A 145 -1.84 -16.82 -8.49
CA GLY A 145 -2.40 -15.76 -9.36
C GLY A 145 -3.80 -15.28 -8.99
N ARG A 146 -4.36 -15.73 -7.86
CA ARG A 146 -5.67 -15.28 -7.35
C ARG A 146 -5.66 -13.84 -6.81
N ILE A 147 -4.48 -13.28 -6.56
CA ILE A 147 -4.29 -11.90 -6.13
C ILE A 147 -3.45 -11.14 -7.15
N LYS A 148 -3.77 -9.86 -7.34
CA LYS A 148 -3.04 -8.92 -8.19
C LYS A 148 -2.81 -7.63 -7.41
N GLY A 149 -1.94 -6.78 -7.92
CA GLY A 149 -1.60 -5.55 -7.22
C GLY A 149 -0.42 -4.84 -7.85
N VAL A 150 0.19 -3.96 -7.07
CA VAL A 150 1.40 -3.23 -7.44
C VAL A 150 2.49 -3.49 -6.41
N VAL A 151 3.72 -3.71 -6.88
CA VAL A 151 4.90 -3.59 -6.04
C VAL A 151 5.32 -2.13 -6.05
N HIS A 152 5.05 -1.45 -4.95
CA HIS A 152 5.27 -0.02 -4.83
C HIS A 152 6.78 0.29 -4.75
N CYS A 153 7.19 1.44 -5.29
CA CYS A 153 8.54 2.00 -5.13
C CYS A 153 9.65 0.96 -5.37
N PHE A 154 9.53 0.24 -6.49
CA PHE A 154 10.36 -0.93 -6.75
C PHE A 154 11.83 -0.55 -6.92
N SER A 155 12.68 -1.16 -6.11
CA SER A 155 14.13 -0.98 -6.10
C SER A 155 14.90 -2.30 -6.23
N GLY A 156 14.24 -3.36 -6.73
CA GLY A 156 14.84 -4.69 -6.91
C GLY A 156 15.57 -4.84 -8.25
N SER A 157 16.13 -6.04 -8.49
CA SER A 157 16.77 -6.34 -9.77
C SER A 157 15.76 -6.55 -10.90
N LYS A 158 16.23 -6.48 -12.15
CA LYS A 158 15.43 -6.78 -13.35
C LYS A 158 14.82 -8.18 -13.32
N GLU A 159 15.52 -9.14 -12.74
CA GLU A 159 15.08 -10.52 -12.60
C GLU A 159 13.90 -10.60 -11.64
N VAL A 160 13.99 -9.95 -10.48
CA VAL A 160 12.89 -9.85 -9.51
C VAL A 160 11.68 -9.17 -10.15
N ALA A 161 11.88 -8.09 -10.91
CA ALA A 161 10.81 -7.40 -11.62
C ALA A 161 10.06 -8.35 -12.59
N LYS A 162 10.80 -9.12 -13.39
CA LYS A 162 10.21 -10.10 -14.31
C LYS A 162 9.37 -11.15 -13.58
N GLU A 163 9.79 -11.59 -12.40
CA GLU A 163 9.03 -12.58 -11.62
C GLU A 163 7.69 -12.00 -11.12
N PHE A 164 7.65 -10.77 -10.62
CA PHE A 164 6.39 -10.11 -10.25
C PHE A 164 5.47 -9.90 -11.46
N LEU A 165 6.03 -9.45 -12.61
CA LEU A 165 5.26 -9.25 -13.84
C LEU A 165 4.63 -10.56 -14.35
N LYS A 166 5.36 -11.68 -14.31
CA LYS A 166 4.83 -13.01 -14.69
C LYS A 166 3.65 -13.45 -13.81
N LEU A 167 3.64 -13.01 -12.55
CA LEU A 167 2.56 -13.29 -11.61
C LEU A 167 1.36 -12.32 -11.74
N GLY A 168 1.43 -11.35 -12.68
CA GLY A 168 0.35 -10.42 -12.95
C GLY A 168 0.34 -9.17 -12.06
N PHE A 169 1.44 -8.88 -11.37
CA PHE A 169 1.62 -7.63 -10.62
C PHE A 169 2.14 -6.52 -11.53
N TYR A 170 1.74 -5.30 -11.20
CA TYR A 170 2.37 -4.09 -11.71
C TYR A 170 3.60 -3.73 -10.86
N ILE A 171 4.47 -2.91 -11.43
CA ILE A 171 5.64 -2.34 -10.76
C ILE A 171 5.51 -0.83 -10.84
N SER A 172 5.64 -0.14 -9.71
CA SER A 172 5.71 1.32 -9.71
C SER A 172 7.13 1.80 -9.47
N PHE A 173 7.45 2.91 -10.12
CA PHE A 173 8.69 3.66 -9.92
C PHE A 173 8.35 4.99 -9.27
N ALA A 174 9.17 5.40 -8.31
CA ALA A 174 9.05 6.67 -7.61
C ALA A 174 10.34 7.49 -7.76
N GLY A 175 10.46 8.57 -6.99
CA GLY A 175 11.64 9.44 -6.97
C GLY A 175 13.01 8.74 -6.98
N PRO A 176 13.23 7.60 -6.27
CA PRO A 176 14.50 6.87 -6.29
C PRO A 176 15.06 6.54 -7.68
N VAL A 177 14.22 6.43 -8.73
CA VAL A 177 14.69 6.16 -10.10
C VAL A 177 15.64 7.23 -10.65
N ARG A 178 15.63 8.42 -10.06
CA ARG A 178 16.52 9.54 -10.42
C ARG A 178 17.89 9.47 -9.73
N PHE A 179 18.09 8.56 -8.77
CA PHE A 179 19.30 8.47 -7.97
C PHE A 179 20.11 7.21 -8.37
N PRO A 180 21.44 7.31 -8.49
CA PRO A 180 22.31 6.20 -8.86
C PRO A 180 22.45 5.14 -7.75
#